data_AF-A0A2W6D1W6-F1
#
_entry.id   AF-A0A2W6D1W6-F1
#
_cell.length_a   1.000
_cell.length_b   1.000
_cell.length_c   1.000
_cell.angle_alpha   90.00
_cell.angle_beta   90.00
_cell.angle_gamma   90.00
#
_symmetry.space_group_name_H-M   'P 1'
#
loop_
_entity.id
_entity.type
_entity.pdbx_description
1 polymer ?
#
loop_
_entity_poly.entity_id
_entity_poly.type
_entity_poly.pdbx_seq_one_letter_code
_entity_poly.pdbx_strand_id
1 'polypeptide(L)'
;MSHIEPTGLVVRSADAETLDDGPTSVITLLADRGETSPVTVNRASLHVGSPGAPAHLHREATELFYVLDGVARILLGEVIHELRPGDFVLVPPGVAHAFAPAASHATELLVTFSGGPPRFDYYRLLERVYRGEATLADIAASGPEFDNHYVDSPVWNSR
;
A
#
# COMPACT_ATOMS: atom_id res chain seq x y z
N MET A 1 29.74 24.69 3.04
CA MET A 1 29.15 23.42 2.59
C MET A 1 28.97 22.57 3.83
N SER A 2 27.75 22.46 4.38
CA SER A 2 27.52 21.57 5.51
C SER A 2 27.48 20.14 4.98
N HIS A 3 28.48 19.34 5.34
CA HIS A 3 28.41 17.90 5.22
C HIS A 3 27.32 17.41 6.18
N ILE A 4 26.19 16.97 5.63
CA ILE A 4 25.22 16.17 6.38
C ILE A 4 25.74 14.74 6.30
N GLU A 5 26.20 14.21 7.43
CA GLU A 5 26.51 12.78 7.57
C GLU A 5 25.22 11.99 7.32
N PRO A 6 25.21 10.96 6.45
CA PRO A 6 24.01 10.18 6.21
C PRO A 6 23.63 9.39 7.48
N THR A 7 22.60 9.85 8.19
CA THR A 7 22.03 9.14 9.33
C THR A 7 20.93 8.21 8.85
N GLY A 8 20.99 6.93 9.25
CA GLY A 8 19.91 5.97 8.97
C GLY A 8 18.61 6.33 9.69
N LEU A 9 17.48 5.81 9.19
CA LEU A 9 16.16 6.01 9.77
C LEU A 9 15.80 4.85 10.72
N VAL A 10 15.33 5.17 11.92
CA VAL A 10 14.76 4.21 12.86
C VAL A 10 13.36 4.69 13.24
N VAL A 11 12.35 3.87 12.94
CA VAL A 11 10.97 4.09 13.40
C VAL A 11 10.60 2.99 14.37
N ARG A 12 10.20 3.38 15.58
CA ARG A 12 9.70 2.44 16.59
C ARG A 12 8.20 2.25 16.39
N SER A 13 7.73 1.00 16.46
CA SER A 13 6.30 0.72 16.28
C SER A 13 5.38 1.47 17.24
N ALA A 14 5.87 1.84 18.43
CA ALA A 14 5.10 2.60 19.41
C ALA A 14 4.92 4.09 19.04
N ASP A 15 5.81 4.61 18.18
CA ASP A 15 5.86 6.02 17.78
C ASP A 15 5.44 6.22 16.32
N ALA A 16 5.24 5.13 15.57
CA ALA A 16 4.87 5.18 14.16
C ALA A 16 3.47 5.75 13.98
N GLU A 17 3.31 6.70 13.06
CA GLU A 17 2.01 7.22 12.67
C GLU A 17 1.17 6.08 12.06
N THR A 18 -0.09 5.99 12.48
CA THR A 18 -1.07 5.05 11.94
C THR A 18 -2.26 5.80 11.36
N LEU A 19 -2.74 5.34 10.22
CA LEU A 19 -3.89 5.89 9.52
C LEU A 19 -4.94 4.80 9.32
N ASP A 20 -6.21 5.14 9.52
CA ASP A 20 -7.34 4.24 9.22
C ASP A 20 -7.90 4.59 7.83
N ASP A 21 -7.72 3.71 6.84
CA ASP A 21 -8.33 3.86 5.50
C ASP A 21 -9.63 3.05 5.34
N GLY A 22 -10.13 2.51 6.44
CA GLY A 22 -11.40 1.80 6.53
C GLY A 22 -11.61 1.19 7.91
N PRO A 23 -12.79 0.65 8.22
CA PRO A 23 -13.09 0.09 9.55
C PRO A 23 -12.27 -1.17 9.89
N THR A 24 -11.60 -1.76 8.92
CA THR A 24 -10.88 -3.04 9.01
C THR A 24 -9.46 -2.94 8.47
N SER A 25 -8.94 -1.73 8.29
CA SER A 25 -7.68 -1.49 7.59
C SER A 25 -6.89 -0.37 8.29
N VAL A 26 -5.65 -0.68 8.63
CA VAL A 26 -4.72 0.26 9.27
C VAL A 26 -3.43 0.29 8.47
N ILE A 27 -2.97 1.49 8.14
CA ILE A 27 -1.68 1.76 7.50
C ILE A 27 -0.74 2.32 8.55
N THR A 28 0.35 1.63 8.87
CA THR A 28 1.44 2.15 9.71
C THR A 28 2.54 2.72 8.83
N LEU A 29 2.86 4.00 9.00
CA LEU A 29 3.86 4.73 8.22
C LEU A 29 5.27 4.48 8.77
N LEU A 30 6.20 4.00 7.94
CA LEU A 30 7.56 3.62 8.39
C LEU A 30 8.66 4.46 7.74
N ALA A 31 8.63 4.62 6.42
CA ALA A 31 9.55 5.50 5.70
C ALA A 31 8.82 6.06 4.48
N ASP A 32 9.03 7.33 4.12
CA ASP A 32 8.51 7.86 2.86
C ASP A 32 9.67 8.30 1.97
N ARG A 33 9.49 8.15 0.65
CA ARG A 33 10.49 8.52 -0.31
C ARG A 33 10.77 10.02 -0.24
N GLY A 34 12.04 10.39 -0.10
CA GLY A 34 12.45 11.78 0.04
C GLY A 34 13.91 11.90 0.45
N GLU A 35 14.25 12.98 1.14
CA GLU A 35 15.64 13.25 1.56
C GLU A 35 16.22 12.14 2.45
N THR A 36 15.38 11.51 3.28
CA THR A 36 15.81 10.53 4.29
C THR A 36 15.64 9.08 3.87
N SER A 37 14.97 8.80 2.73
CA SER A 37 14.74 7.43 2.26
C SER A 37 14.57 7.39 0.74
N PRO A 38 15.23 6.45 0.03
CA PRO A 38 15.02 6.27 -1.40
C PRO A 38 13.71 5.53 -1.73
N VAL A 39 13.03 4.99 -0.72
CA VAL A 39 11.83 4.15 -0.83
C VAL A 39 10.74 4.63 0.11
N THR A 40 9.49 4.30 -0.21
CA THR A 40 8.39 4.36 0.75
C THR A 40 8.13 2.98 1.31
N VAL A 41 7.95 2.86 2.62
CA VAL A 41 7.66 1.62 3.33
C VAL A 41 6.51 1.87 4.29
N ASN A 42 5.49 1.02 4.25
CA ASN A 42 4.42 0.99 5.22
C ASN A 42 4.11 -0.46 5.63
N ARG A 43 3.54 -0.63 6.81
CA ARG A 43 2.84 -1.87 7.16
C ARG A 43 1.36 -1.69 6.89
N ALA A 44 0.73 -2.65 6.24
CA ALA A 44 -0.73 -2.72 6.11
C ALA A 44 -1.26 -3.87 6.97
N SER A 45 -2.12 -3.55 7.94
CA SER A 45 -2.82 -4.53 8.77
C SER A 45 -4.28 -4.59 8.32
N LEU A 46 -4.67 -5.70 7.70
CA LEU A 46 -6.00 -5.89 7.12
C LEU A 46 -6.74 -6.97 7.90
N HIS A 47 -7.82 -6.59 8.57
CA HIS A 47 -8.66 -7.51 9.35
C HIS A 47 -9.57 -8.35 8.44
N VAL A 48 -10.14 -9.41 9.01
CA VAL A 48 -11.10 -10.28 8.31
C VAL A 48 -12.22 -9.43 7.69
N GLY A 49 -12.45 -9.63 6.40
CA GLY A 49 -13.48 -8.90 5.64
C GLY A 49 -13.03 -7.54 5.12
N SER A 50 -11.78 -7.13 5.33
CA SER A 50 -11.25 -5.92 4.71
C SER A 50 -11.30 -6.01 3.18
N PRO A 51 -11.79 -4.97 2.47
CA PRO A 51 -11.83 -4.97 1.02
C PRO A 51 -10.43 -4.90 0.39
N GLY A 52 -9.44 -4.46 1.18
CA GLY A 52 -8.07 -4.17 0.73
C GLY A 52 -8.03 -3.10 -0.35
N ALA A 53 -6.97 -3.10 -1.16
CA ALA A 53 -6.87 -2.19 -2.30
C ALA A 53 -7.55 -2.81 -3.53
N PRO A 54 -8.45 -2.07 -4.22
CA PRO A 54 -9.02 -2.53 -5.49
C PRO A 54 -7.95 -2.53 -6.60
N ALA A 55 -8.28 -3.05 -7.77
CA ALA A 55 -7.34 -3.15 -8.87
C ALA A 55 -6.81 -1.76 -9.30
N HIS A 56 -5.49 -1.63 -9.34
CA HIS A 56 -4.79 -0.43 -9.75
C HIS A 56 -3.43 -0.77 -10.37
N LEU A 57 -2.74 0.24 -10.88
CA LEU A 57 -1.36 0.16 -11.32
C LEU A 57 -0.59 1.42 -10.96
N HIS A 58 0.72 1.26 -10.92
CA HIS A 58 1.71 2.33 -10.84
C HIS A 58 2.42 2.45 -12.20
N ARG A 59 2.64 3.66 -12.69
CA ARG A 59 3.36 3.90 -13.95
C ARG A 59 4.86 4.06 -13.72
N GLU A 60 5.26 4.47 -12.53
CA GLU A 60 6.66 4.74 -12.18
C GLU A 60 7.17 3.82 -11.07
N ALA A 61 6.36 3.59 -10.04
CA ALA A 61 6.77 2.81 -8.88
C ALA A 61 6.78 1.30 -9.15
N THR A 62 7.79 0.62 -8.62
CA THR A 62 7.75 -0.82 -8.34
C THR A 62 7.22 -1.02 -6.92
N GLU A 63 6.17 -1.82 -6.75
CA GLU A 63 5.61 -2.15 -5.44
C GLU A 63 6.00 -3.58 -5.04
N LEU A 64 6.34 -3.76 -3.78
CA LEU A 64 6.75 -5.03 -3.21
C LEU A 64 5.87 -5.35 -2.00
N PHE A 65 5.45 -6.61 -1.90
CA PHE A 65 4.70 -7.14 -0.77
C PHE A 65 5.49 -8.25 -0.11
N TYR A 66 5.62 -8.21 1.21
CA TYR A 66 6.09 -9.32 2.02
C TYR A 66 5.05 -9.65 3.08
N VAL A 67 4.59 -10.90 3.14
CA VAL A 67 3.57 -11.31 4.11
C VAL A 67 4.24 -11.53 5.46
N LEU A 68 3.86 -10.72 6.44
CA LEU A 68 4.34 -10.81 7.81
C LEU A 68 3.52 -11.81 8.62
N ASP A 69 2.20 -11.78 8.45
CA ASP A 69 1.26 -12.69 9.12
C ASP A 69 -0.03 -12.89 8.31
N GLY A 70 -0.77 -13.95 8.63
CA GLY A 70 -2.07 -14.26 8.04
C GLY A 70 -2.01 -14.80 6.61
N VAL A 71 -3.06 -14.54 5.82
CA VAL A 71 -3.13 -15.00 4.42
C VAL A 71 -3.62 -13.88 3.52
N ALA A 72 -2.79 -13.48 2.57
CA ALA A 72 -3.10 -12.44 1.60
C ALA A 72 -3.53 -13.05 0.26
N ARG A 73 -4.49 -12.42 -0.41
CA ARG A 73 -4.75 -12.59 -1.83
C ARG A 73 -4.16 -11.39 -2.57
N ILE A 74 -3.31 -11.64 -3.55
CA ILE A 74 -2.76 -10.60 -4.43
C ILE A 74 -3.09 -10.95 -5.88
N LEU A 75 -3.75 -10.03 -6.57
CA LEU A 75 -3.87 -10.05 -8.03
C LEU A 75 -2.54 -9.59 -8.64
N LEU A 76 -2.02 -10.35 -9.60
CA LEU A 76 -0.91 -9.94 -10.46
C LEU A 76 -1.30 -10.15 -11.93
N GLY A 77 -1.59 -9.05 -12.63
CA GLY A 77 -2.20 -9.10 -13.96
C GLY A 77 -3.59 -9.71 -13.91
N GLU A 78 -3.72 -10.97 -14.34
CA GLU A 78 -5.00 -11.70 -14.42
C GLU A 78 -5.06 -12.91 -13.46
N VAL A 79 -4.07 -13.09 -12.59
CA VAL A 79 -3.98 -14.24 -11.68
C VAL A 79 -4.04 -13.78 -10.23
N ILE A 80 -4.85 -14.46 -9.42
CA ILE A 80 -4.90 -14.26 -7.97
C ILE A 80 -4.01 -15.31 -7.30
N HIS A 81 -3.08 -14.85 -6.49
CA HIS A 81 -2.20 -15.67 -5.66
C HIS A 81 -2.64 -15.59 -4.20
N GLU A 82 -2.75 -16.75 -3.54
CA GLU A 82 -2.84 -16.81 -2.07
C GLU A 82 -1.44 -16.99 -1.47
N LEU A 83 -1.07 -16.07 -0.60
CA LEU A 83 0.27 -15.94 -0.03
C LEU A 83 0.20 -16.04 1.50
N ARG A 84 1.22 -16.66 2.08
CA ARG A 84 1.36 -16.96 3.52
C ARG A 84 2.60 -16.28 4.10
N PRO A 85 2.77 -16.26 5.43
CA PRO A 85 3.89 -15.56 6.05
C PRO A 85 5.22 -16.06 5.50
N GLY A 86 6.08 -15.11 5.09
CA GLY A 86 7.34 -15.39 4.42
C GLY A 86 7.31 -15.34 2.90
N ASP A 87 6.12 -15.37 2.27
CA ASP A 87 5.96 -15.20 0.83
C ASP A 87 6.15 -13.75 0.40
N PHE A 88 6.59 -13.57 -0.85
CA PHE A 88 6.99 -12.29 -1.42
C PHE A 88 6.43 -12.08 -2.83
N VAL A 89 6.04 -10.86 -3.14
CA VAL A 89 5.66 -10.42 -4.50
C VAL A 89 6.40 -9.13 -4.85
N LEU A 90 6.85 -9.03 -6.09
CA LEU A 90 7.31 -7.79 -6.71
C LEU A 90 6.39 -7.49 -7.91
N VAL A 91 5.88 -6.27 -7.95
CA VAL A 91 5.01 -5.76 -8.99
C VAL A 91 5.74 -4.65 -9.76
N PRO A 92 6.19 -4.91 -11.00
CA PRO A 92 6.81 -3.90 -11.84
C PRO A 92 5.82 -2.80 -12.25
N PRO A 93 6.31 -1.63 -12.69
CA PRO A 93 5.45 -0.59 -13.23
C PRO A 93 4.62 -1.09 -14.42
N GLY A 94 3.38 -0.63 -14.51
CA GLY A 94 2.42 -0.97 -15.56
C GLY A 94 1.67 -2.29 -15.34
N VAL A 95 2.03 -3.09 -14.32
CA VAL A 95 1.31 -4.32 -13.99
C VAL A 95 0.13 -4.01 -13.07
N ALA A 96 -1.09 -4.31 -13.53
CA ALA A 96 -2.28 -4.21 -12.71
C ALA A 96 -2.22 -5.21 -11.55
N HIS A 97 -2.56 -4.75 -10.35
CA HIS A 97 -2.55 -5.55 -9.13
C HIS A 97 -3.60 -5.04 -8.15
N ALA A 98 -3.92 -5.88 -7.18
CA ALA A 98 -4.88 -5.62 -6.11
C ALA A 98 -4.50 -6.53 -4.95
N PHE A 99 -4.91 -6.19 -3.73
CA PHE A 99 -4.68 -7.07 -2.59
C PHE A 99 -5.76 -6.95 -1.55
N ALA A 100 -6.03 -8.04 -0.85
CA ALA A 100 -6.96 -8.14 0.27
C ALA A 100 -6.56 -9.36 1.12
N PRO A 101 -7.02 -9.48 2.37
CA PRO A 101 -6.96 -10.76 3.08
C PRO A 101 -7.74 -11.85 2.32
N ALA A 102 -7.29 -13.10 2.43
CA ALA A 102 -8.08 -14.24 1.98
C ALA A 102 -9.37 -14.39 2.80
N ALA A 103 -10.36 -15.10 2.24
CA ALA A 103 -11.66 -15.29 2.90
C ALA A 103 -11.47 -15.86 4.32
N SER A 104 -12.14 -15.26 5.30
CA SER A 104 -12.07 -15.62 6.73
C SER A 104 -10.70 -15.46 7.41
N HIS A 105 -9.73 -14.80 6.76
CA HIS A 105 -8.41 -14.53 7.33
C HIS A 105 -8.18 -13.03 7.50
N ALA A 106 -7.28 -12.66 8.40
CA ALA A 106 -6.62 -11.35 8.40
C ALA A 106 -5.25 -11.48 7.70
N THR A 107 -4.59 -10.37 7.40
CA THR A 107 -3.19 -10.37 6.96
C THR A 107 -2.44 -9.12 7.39
N GLU A 108 -1.15 -9.27 7.66
CA GLU A 108 -0.21 -8.16 7.77
C GLU A 108 0.81 -8.22 6.63
N LEU A 109 0.97 -7.09 5.95
CA LEU A 109 1.89 -6.93 4.83
C LEU A 109 2.91 -5.85 5.15
N LEU A 110 4.18 -6.09 4.85
CA LEU A 110 5.14 -5.03 4.61
C LEU A 110 5.06 -4.64 3.14
N VAL A 111 4.69 -3.40 2.88
CA VAL A 111 4.55 -2.85 1.53
C VAL A 111 5.67 -1.86 1.30
N THR A 112 6.40 -2.02 0.19
CA THR A 112 7.53 -1.16 -0.17
C THR A 112 7.39 -0.66 -1.59
N PHE A 113 7.62 0.63 -1.81
CA PHE A 113 7.66 1.26 -3.12
C PHE A 113 9.08 1.73 -3.41
N SER A 114 9.57 1.36 -4.58
CA SER A 114 10.82 1.87 -5.14
C SER A 114 10.53 2.65 -6.42
N GLY A 115 11.05 3.88 -6.51
CA GLY A 115 10.67 4.83 -7.57
C GLY A 115 9.35 5.56 -7.25
N GLY A 116 8.87 6.35 -8.20
CA GLY A 116 7.63 7.13 -8.07
C GLY A 116 7.68 8.26 -7.02
N PRO A 117 6.53 8.92 -6.77
CA PRO A 117 6.38 9.97 -5.77
C PRO A 117 6.27 9.42 -4.33
N PRO A 118 6.48 10.26 -3.29
CA PRO A 118 6.13 9.92 -1.90
C PRO A 118 4.64 9.57 -1.77
N ARG A 119 4.28 8.74 -0.77
CA ARG A 119 2.91 8.21 -0.62
C ARG A 119 2.22 8.56 0.68
N PHE A 120 2.88 9.14 1.67
CA PHE A 120 2.21 9.38 2.96
C PHE A 120 1.00 10.29 2.81
N ASP A 121 1.06 11.32 1.96
CA ASP A 121 -0.08 12.20 1.72
C ASP A 121 -1.22 11.53 0.95
N TYR A 122 -0.92 10.51 0.13
CA TYR A 122 -1.94 9.64 -0.46
C TYR A 122 -2.66 8.82 0.63
N TYR A 123 -1.92 8.21 1.55
CA TYR A 123 -2.53 7.45 2.66
C TYR A 123 -3.36 8.36 3.57
N ARG A 124 -2.89 9.59 3.85
CA ARG A 124 -3.68 10.58 4.58
C ARG A 124 -4.93 10.99 3.80
N LEU A 125 -4.90 11.03 2.48
CA LEU A 125 -6.09 11.24 1.65
C LEU A 125 -7.09 10.09 1.82
N LEU A 126 -6.65 8.83 1.84
CA LEU A 126 -7.54 7.68 2.08
C LEU A 126 -8.24 7.79 3.44
N GLU A 127 -7.50 8.14 4.49
CA GLU A 127 -8.07 8.34 5.83
C GLU A 127 -9.08 9.50 5.85
N ARG A 128 -8.78 10.63 5.21
CA ARG A 128 -9.75 11.74 5.10
C ARG A 128 -11.03 11.30 4.39
N VAL A 129 -10.94 10.47 3.35
CA VAL A 129 -12.12 9.90 2.70
C VAL A 129 -12.90 8.99 3.65
N TYR A 130 -12.20 8.11 4.39
CA TYR A 130 -12.84 7.26 5.39
C TYR A 130 -13.57 8.07 6.48
N ARG A 131 -12.98 9.19 6.91
CA ARG A 131 -13.59 10.13 7.88
C ARG A 131 -14.68 11.04 7.29
N GLY A 132 -14.90 11.01 5.98
CA GLY A 132 -15.87 11.89 5.30
C GLY A 132 -15.40 13.34 5.14
N GLU A 133 -14.10 13.59 5.26
CA GLU A 133 -13.44 14.89 5.10
C GLU A 133 -12.97 15.14 3.65
N ALA A 134 -12.92 14.08 2.84
CA ALA A 134 -12.64 14.10 1.40
C ALA A 134 -13.56 13.11 0.68
N THR A 135 -13.47 13.05 -0.64
CA THR A 135 -14.34 12.21 -1.50
C THR A 135 -13.55 11.17 -2.29
N LEU A 136 -14.25 10.13 -2.78
CA LEU A 136 -13.68 9.17 -3.73
C LEU A 136 -13.23 9.85 -5.04
N ALA A 137 -13.83 10.98 -5.41
CA ALA A 137 -13.42 11.76 -6.57
C ALA A 137 -12.05 12.42 -6.35
N ASP A 138 -11.72 12.82 -5.12
CA ASP A 138 -10.39 13.37 -4.79
C ASP A 138 -9.31 12.30 -4.94
N ILE A 139 -9.58 11.06 -4.53
CA ILE A 139 -8.67 9.92 -4.76
C ILE A 139 -8.50 9.65 -6.26
N ALA A 140 -9.60 9.64 -7.02
CA ALA A 140 -9.53 9.43 -8.46
C ALA A 140 -8.72 10.53 -9.18
N ALA A 141 -8.85 11.78 -8.73
CA ALA A 141 -8.12 12.93 -9.27
C ALA A 141 -6.64 12.95 -8.87
N SER A 142 -6.27 12.36 -7.74
CA SER A 142 -4.90 12.37 -7.23
C SER A 142 -3.96 11.38 -7.93
N GLY A 143 -4.48 10.54 -8.84
CA GLY A 143 -3.70 9.50 -9.52
C GLY A 143 -2.39 10.00 -10.17
N PRO A 144 -2.37 11.11 -10.93
CA PRO A 144 -1.13 11.66 -11.48
C PRO A 144 -0.10 12.13 -10.45
N GLU A 145 -0.54 12.53 -9.25
CA GLU A 145 0.34 13.04 -8.18
C GLU A 145 0.98 11.91 -7.38
N PHE A 146 0.21 10.85 -7.09
CA PHE A 146 0.64 9.73 -6.23
C PHE A 146 0.91 8.45 -7.00
N ASP A 147 0.98 8.54 -8.33
CA ASP A 147 1.21 7.42 -9.25
C ASP A 147 0.26 6.24 -9.00
N ASN A 148 -1.01 6.50 -8.69
CA ASN A 148 -1.98 5.46 -8.33
C ASN A 148 -3.18 5.48 -9.27
N HIS A 149 -3.25 4.53 -10.19
CA HIS A 149 -4.26 4.53 -11.25
C HIS A 149 -5.17 3.31 -11.14
N TYR A 150 -6.41 3.51 -10.71
CA TYR A 150 -7.41 2.44 -10.66
C TYR A 150 -7.75 1.91 -12.05
N VAL A 151 -7.91 0.60 -12.14
CA VAL A 151 -8.30 -0.11 -13.36
C VAL A 151 -9.40 -1.11 -13.04
N ASP A 152 -10.16 -1.51 -14.04
CA ASP A 152 -11.10 -2.62 -13.88
C ASP A 152 -10.36 -3.96 -13.91
N SER A 153 -10.82 -4.90 -13.07
CA SER A 153 -10.35 -6.28 -13.10
C SER A 153 -11.54 -7.21 -12.84
N PRO A 154 -12.13 -7.80 -13.88
CA PRO A 154 -13.21 -8.76 -13.73
C PRO A 154 -12.83 -9.97 -12.86
N VAL A 155 -11.56 -10.38 -12.94
CA VAL A 155 -11.01 -11.47 -12.11
C VAL A 155 -11.05 -11.10 -10.63
N TRP A 156 -10.58 -9.90 -10.28
CA TRP A 156 -10.62 -9.45 -8.89
C TRP A 156 -12.05 -9.24 -8.41
N ASN A 157 -12.89 -8.60 -9.21
CA ASN A 157 -14.26 -8.25 -8.84
C ASN A 157 -15.16 -9.49 -8.58
N SER A 158 -14.76 -10.69 -9.02
CA SER A 158 -15.50 -11.94 -8.88
C SER A 158 -14.92 -12.96 -7.90
N ARG A 159 -13.89 -12.59 -7.13
CA ARG A 159 -13.10 -13.46 -6.22
C ARG A 159 -13.79 -13.96 -4.95
#